data_AF-A0A6N0Z861-F1
#
_entry.id   AF-A0A6N0Z861-F1
#
_cell.length_a   1.000
_cell.length_b   1.000
_cell.length_c   1.000
_cell.angle_alpha   90.00
_cell.angle_beta   90.00
_cell.angle_gamma   90.00
#
_symmetry.space_group_name_H-M   'P 1'
#
loop_
_entity.id
_entity.type
_entity.pdbx_description
1 polymer ?
#
loop_
_entity_poly.entity_id
_entity_poly.type
_entity_poly.pdbx_seq_one_letter_code
_entity_poly.pdbx_strand_id
1 'polypeptide(L)'
;MVTKMNAVPAREAAPVKTAAAAATRAKSALNSVGKSSPTAATGRPDVPVGIGMLNDKQARARRNGAIESNLKMRAHLWPDLDEKRLWLRTDKTRKGFTTMPRTMALIINLIDDISKQVTNGKAVPAGRTYLVLWCRVFDEGFVKIDIEAVAAMEAGYARGRNVATWRQHLAVLRDLGFIDCKDGPAGPYQYILLYNPYQVIRALNAKGMIQQNTYTALFQRAIEVRATDLTET
;
A
#
# COMPACT_ATOMS: atom_id res chain seq x y z
N MET A 1 -48.50 -44.08 2.07
CA MET A 1 -47.42 -44.75 1.33
C MET A 1 -46.14 -44.59 2.12
N VAL A 2 -45.70 -45.66 2.78
CA VAL A 2 -44.55 -45.71 3.69
C VAL A 2 -43.50 -46.56 2.98
N THR A 3 -42.34 -45.99 2.63
CA THR A 3 -41.24 -46.73 2.03
C THR A 3 -40.10 -46.87 3.04
N LYS A 4 -39.74 -48.13 3.29
CA LYS A 4 -38.90 -48.64 4.37
C LYS A 4 -37.42 -48.25 4.25
N MET A 5 -36.83 -47.96 5.40
CA MET A 5 -35.38 -48.07 5.69
C MET A 5 -34.93 -49.52 5.54
N ASN A 6 -33.72 -49.74 5.02
CA ASN A 6 -32.96 -50.97 5.20
C ASN A 6 -31.53 -50.63 5.61
N ALA A 7 -31.03 -51.37 6.59
CA ALA A 7 -29.77 -51.19 7.28
C ALA A 7 -28.92 -52.48 7.23
N VAL A 8 -27.60 -52.32 7.11
CA VAL A 8 -26.50 -53.12 7.74
C VAL A 8 -26.23 -54.52 7.09
N PRO A 9 -24.96 -55.02 6.96
CA PRO A 9 -23.97 -55.07 8.04
C PRO A 9 -22.49 -54.79 7.78
N ALA A 10 -21.81 -54.55 8.91
CA ALA A 10 -20.38 -54.51 9.12
C ALA A 10 -19.75 -55.92 9.15
N ARG A 11 -18.46 -56.03 8.80
CA ARG A 11 -17.59 -57.17 9.08
C ARG A 11 -16.17 -56.70 9.47
N GLU A 12 -15.92 -56.78 10.77
CA GLU A 12 -14.77 -57.37 11.49
C GLU A 12 -13.32 -57.32 10.94
N ALA A 13 -12.40 -56.94 11.85
CA ALA A 13 -10.92 -56.97 11.78
C ALA A 13 -10.35 -58.41 11.89
N ALA A 14 -9.06 -58.79 11.77
CA ALA A 14 -7.70 -58.25 11.98
C ALA A 14 -6.68 -59.23 11.28
N PRO A 15 -5.34 -59.38 11.55
CA PRO A 15 -4.36 -58.62 12.36
C PRO A 15 -2.91 -58.41 11.77
N VAL A 16 -2.18 -57.43 12.35
CA VAL A 16 -0.77 -57.40 12.86
C VAL A 16 0.45 -57.88 12.04
N LYS A 17 1.50 -57.02 11.97
CA LYS A 17 2.94 -57.25 12.38
C LYS A 17 3.80 -55.98 12.11
N THR A 18 4.15 -55.14 13.08
CA THR A 18 5.31 -55.08 14.02
C THR A 18 6.72 -54.91 13.41
N ALA A 19 7.43 -53.86 13.87
CA ALA A 19 8.86 -53.75 14.27
C ALA A 19 9.44 -52.36 13.85
N ALA A 20 9.67 -51.42 14.78
CA ALA A 20 10.91 -51.23 15.57
C ALA A 20 12.06 -50.63 14.73
N ALA A 21 12.93 -49.71 15.15
CA ALA A 21 13.13 -48.88 16.33
C ALA A 21 14.30 -47.91 16.02
N ALA A 22 14.62 -47.04 16.99
CA ALA A 22 15.95 -46.48 17.30
C ALA A 22 16.32 -45.07 16.78
N ALA A 23 16.26 -44.14 17.74
CA ALA A 23 17.05 -42.92 17.83
C ALA A 23 18.51 -43.21 18.23
N THR A 24 19.46 -42.33 17.91
CA THR A 24 20.69 -41.95 18.66
C THR A 24 21.44 -40.88 17.84
N ARG A 25 21.48 -39.60 18.25
CA ARG A 25 22.45 -38.91 19.13
C ARG A 25 23.79 -38.52 18.46
N ALA A 26 24.11 -37.23 18.63
CA ALA A 26 25.27 -36.48 18.18
C ALA A 26 26.65 -37.02 18.60
N LYS A 27 27.71 -36.64 17.86
CA LYS A 27 28.80 -35.74 18.30
C LYS A 27 30.03 -35.77 17.36
N SER A 28 30.65 -34.59 17.23
CA SER A 28 32.10 -34.33 17.07
C SER A 28 32.75 -34.73 15.73
N ALA A 29 33.83 -34.12 15.26
CA ALA A 29 34.81 -33.24 15.88
C ALA A 29 35.49 -32.35 14.82
N LEU A 30 35.98 -31.21 15.28
CA LEU A 30 37.01 -30.40 14.63
C LEU A 30 38.25 -31.24 14.26
N ASN A 31 38.84 -30.90 13.12
CA ASN A 31 40.27 -30.93 12.79
C ASN A 31 40.39 -30.14 11.48
N SER A 32 41.40 -29.34 11.14
CA SER A 32 42.63 -28.87 11.78
C SER A 32 43.38 -28.13 10.65
N VAL A 33 44.31 -27.23 11.01
CA VAL A 33 45.39 -26.69 10.14
C VAL A 33 44.94 -25.59 9.14
N GLY A 34 45.59 -24.43 9.00
CA GLY A 34 46.89 -23.98 9.50
C GLY A 34 47.07 -22.47 9.29
N LYS A 35 48.09 -21.94 9.97
CA LYS A 35 48.56 -20.56 9.90
C LYS A 35 49.17 -20.24 8.54
N SER A 36 48.92 -19.03 8.03
CA SER A 36 49.99 -18.10 7.58
C SER A 36 49.39 -16.76 7.12
N SER A 37 49.73 -15.69 7.83
CA SER A 37 49.93 -14.36 7.21
C SER A 37 51.42 -14.30 6.80
N PRO A 38 51.83 -13.55 5.75
CA PRO A 38 51.87 -12.08 5.85
C PRO A 38 51.63 -11.31 4.53
N THR A 39 51.38 -10.01 4.65
CA THR A 39 52.12 -8.89 3.98
C THR A 39 51.19 -7.70 3.72
N ALA A 40 51.69 -6.52 4.07
CA ALA A 40 51.03 -5.23 4.02
C ALA A 40 50.93 -4.65 2.59
N ALA A 41 49.83 -3.95 2.29
CA ALA A 41 49.82 -2.75 1.43
C ALA A 41 48.45 -2.05 1.50
N THR A 42 48.48 -0.81 2.00
CA THR A 42 47.67 0.37 1.61
C THR A 42 46.42 0.18 0.74
N GLY A 43 45.26 0.51 1.29
CA GLY A 43 44.03 0.78 0.54
C GLY A 43 42.96 1.35 1.49
N ARG A 44 42.32 2.46 1.11
CA ARG A 44 41.20 3.08 1.85
C ARG A 44 40.13 2.04 2.18
N PRO A 45 39.43 2.10 3.32
CA PRO A 45 38.24 1.29 3.49
C PRO A 45 37.19 1.77 2.49
N ASP A 46 36.99 0.95 1.47
CA ASP A 46 35.83 0.96 0.59
C ASP A 46 34.57 1.02 1.46
N VAL A 47 33.72 2.01 1.16
CA VAL A 47 32.35 2.06 1.66
C VAL A 47 31.66 0.81 1.14
N PRO A 48 31.08 -0.06 1.98
CA PRO A 48 30.34 -1.21 1.48
C PRO A 48 29.07 -0.72 0.78
N VAL A 49 29.14 -0.58 -0.54
CA VAL A 49 27.97 -0.51 -1.42
C VAL A 49 27.30 -1.88 -1.36
N GLY A 50 26.28 -1.99 -0.54
CA GLY A 50 25.64 -3.27 -0.25
C GLY A 50 24.24 -3.13 0.33
N ILE A 51 23.42 -2.21 -0.18
CA ILE A 51 21.96 -2.34 0.00
C ILE A 51 21.48 -3.38 -1.02
N GLY A 52 21.75 -4.66 -0.73
CA GLY A 52 21.17 -5.75 -1.51
C GLY A 52 19.65 -5.69 -1.38
N MET A 53 18.95 -5.35 -2.47
CA MET A 53 17.50 -5.47 -2.54
C MET A 53 17.13 -6.93 -2.24
N LEU A 54 16.24 -7.12 -1.25
CA LEU A 54 15.73 -8.44 -0.93
C LEU A 54 14.98 -9.01 -2.13
N ASN A 55 15.15 -10.30 -2.42
CA ASN A 55 14.29 -10.95 -3.40
C ASN A 55 12.85 -11.06 -2.88
N ASP A 56 11.89 -11.26 -3.78
CA ASP A 56 10.46 -11.25 -3.45
C ASP A 56 10.06 -12.26 -2.38
N LYS A 57 10.72 -13.43 -2.36
CA LYS A 57 10.46 -14.48 -1.37
C LYS A 57 10.90 -14.05 0.03
N GLN A 58 12.10 -13.48 0.14
CA GLN A 58 12.64 -12.94 1.40
C GLN A 58 11.81 -11.74 1.89
N ALA A 59 11.38 -10.87 0.98
CA ALA A 59 10.52 -9.73 1.30
C ALA A 59 9.15 -10.15 1.82
N ARG A 60 8.52 -11.17 1.21
CA ARG A 60 7.25 -11.76 1.67
C ARG A 60 7.38 -12.42 3.04
N ALA A 61 8.45 -13.21 3.26
CA ALA A 61 8.69 -13.86 4.54
C ALA A 61 8.87 -12.83 5.69
N ARG A 62 9.66 -11.77 5.47
CA ARG A 62 9.82 -10.69 6.45
C ARG A 62 8.51 -9.96 6.73
N ARG A 63 7.67 -9.73 5.71
CA ARG A 63 6.35 -9.11 5.88
C ARG A 63 5.47 -9.96 6.81
N ASN A 64 5.44 -11.26 6.60
CA ASN A 64 4.67 -12.17 7.42
C ASN A 64 5.17 -12.17 8.88
N GLY A 65 6.49 -12.17 9.09
CA GLY A 65 7.07 -12.06 10.43
C GLY A 65 6.75 -10.73 11.13
N ALA A 66 6.78 -9.60 10.41
CA ALA A 66 6.40 -8.30 10.96
C ALA A 66 4.90 -8.24 11.31
N ILE A 67 4.04 -8.82 10.47
CA ILE A 67 2.60 -8.94 10.75
C ILE A 67 2.39 -9.77 12.02
N GLU A 68 3.05 -10.93 12.13
CA GLU A 68 2.93 -11.81 13.29
C GLU A 68 3.40 -11.12 14.57
N SER A 69 4.55 -10.44 14.53
CA SER A 69 5.07 -9.66 15.66
C SER A 69 4.08 -8.57 16.11
N ASN A 70 3.53 -7.81 15.16
CA ASN A 70 2.55 -6.77 15.45
C ASN A 70 1.24 -7.35 16.02
N LEU A 71 0.78 -8.50 15.53
CA LEU A 71 -0.41 -9.18 16.06
C LEU A 71 -0.19 -9.68 17.49
N LYS A 72 1.00 -10.23 17.79
CA LYS A 72 1.39 -10.62 19.16
C LYS A 72 1.41 -9.41 20.10
N MET A 73 2.02 -8.30 19.66
CA MET A 73 2.02 -7.06 20.44
C MET A 73 0.61 -6.52 20.66
N ARG A 74 -0.25 -6.53 19.63
CA ARG A 74 -1.65 -6.09 19.78
C ARG A 74 -2.41 -6.97 20.78
N ALA A 75 -2.25 -8.29 20.72
CA ALA A 75 -2.90 -9.20 21.65
C ALA A 75 -2.39 -9.02 23.09
N HIS A 76 -1.10 -8.73 23.27
CA HIS A 76 -0.53 -8.45 24.59
C HIS A 76 -1.03 -7.13 25.19
N LEU A 77 -1.10 -6.07 24.37
CA LEU A 77 -1.52 -4.73 24.81
C LEU A 77 -3.04 -4.57 24.94
N TRP A 78 -3.82 -5.31 24.14
CA TRP A 78 -5.28 -5.31 24.15
C TRP A 78 -5.84 -6.74 24.16
N PRO A 79 -5.73 -7.45 25.30
CA PRO A 79 -6.13 -8.85 25.41
C PRO A 79 -7.63 -9.08 25.18
N ASP A 80 -8.48 -8.11 25.53
CA ASP A 80 -9.94 -8.24 25.44
C ASP A 80 -10.53 -7.63 24.16
N LEU A 81 -9.70 -7.42 23.12
CA LEU A 81 -10.14 -6.80 21.87
C LEU A 81 -11.04 -7.73 21.06
N ASP A 82 -12.33 -7.40 21.00
CA ASP A 82 -13.23 -8.00 20.02
C ASP A 82 -12.86 -7.50 18.61
N GLU A 83 -12.29 -8.39 17.79
CA GLU A 83 -11.89 -8.07 16.42
C GLU A 83 -13.06 -7.64 15.54
N LYS A 84 -14.31 -7.96 15.90
CA LYS A 84 -15.52 -7.48 15.20
C LYS A 84 -15.64 -5.97 15.19
N ARG A 85 -14.99 -5.28 16.15
CA ARG A 85 -14.99 -3.82 16.28
C ARG A 85 -13.99 -3.10 15.37
N LEU A 86 -13.11 -3.83 14.70
CA LEU A 86 -12.08 -3.23 13.84
C LEU A 86 -12.56 -3.10 12.40
N TRP A 87 -11.87 -2.32 11.56
CA TRP A 87 -11.97 -2.47 10.10
C TRP A 87 -10.72 -3.16 9.57
N LEU A 88 -10.82 -4.46 9.30
CA LEU A 88 -9.73 -5.28 8.80
C LEU A 88 -9.99 -5.67 7.36
N ARG A 89 -9.05 -5.37 6.45
CA ARG A 89 -9.19 -5.73 5.04
C ARG A 89 -9.25 -7.25 4.80
N THR A 90 -8.66 -8.02 5.70
CA THR A 90 -8.72 -9.49 5.65
C THR A 90 -10.12 -10.03 5.92
N ASP A 91 -10.97 -9.28 6.63
CA ASP A 91 -12.35 -9.63 6.86
C ASP A 91 -13.21 -9.22 5.66
N LYS A 92 -13.57 -10.21 4.83
CA LYS A 92 -14.38 -10.00 3.63
C LYS A 92 -15.83 -9.59 3.92
N THR A 93 -16.31 -9.70 5.16
CA THR A 93 -17.67 -9.28 5.54
C THR A 93 -17.76 -7.77 5.76
N ARG A 94 -16.64 -7.11 6.07
CA ARG A 94 -16.58 -5.66 6.24
C ARG A 94 -16.36 -4.98 4.91
N LYS A 95 -17.16 -3.95 4.64
CA LYS A 95 -17.12 -3.13 3.42
C LYS A 95 -17.05 -1.64 3.81
N GLY A 96 -16.89 -0.76 2.83
CA GLY A 96 -16.89 0.69 3.05
C GLY A 96 -15.53 1.29 3.44
N PHE A 97 -14.44 0.61 3.13
CA PHE A 97 -13.08 1.16 3.22
C PHE A 97 -12.38 0.98 1.87
N THR A 98 -11.47 1.89 1.54
CA THR A 98 -10.65 1.84 0.32
C THR A 98 -9.17 1.65 0.66
N THR A 99 -8.40 1.13 -0.29
CA THR A 99 -6.94 1.08 -0.18
C THR A 99 -6.32 2.24 -0.94
N MET A 100 -5.57 3.07 -0.22
CA MET A 100 -4.85 4.20 -0.80
C MET A 100 -3.34 4.05 -0.59
N PRO A 101 -2.51 4.74 -1.40
CA PRO A 101 -1.08 4.87 -1.13
C PRO A 101 -0.81 5.31 0.32
N ARG A 102 0.10 4.64 1.02
CA ARG A 102 0.48 4.98 2.42
C ARG A 102 1.13 6.36 2.56
N THR A 103 1.51 6.97 1.44
CA THR A 103 2.04 8.32 1.30
C THR A 103 0.97 9.38 1.02
N MET A 104 -0.32 9.01 0.97
CA MET A 104 -1.42 9.90 0.57
C MET A 104 -1.41 11.24 1.30
N ALA A 105 -1.13 11.26 2.61
CA ALA A 105 -1.05 12.50 3.38
C ALA A 105 0.03 13.46 2.84
N LEU A 106 1.19 12.96 2.42
CA LEU A 106 2.23 13.77 1.79
C LEU A 106 1.84 14.22 0.38
N ILE A 107 1.16 13.36 -0.38
CA ILE A 107 0.69 13.68 -1.73
C ILE A 107 -0.34 14.81 -1.70
N ILE A 108 -1.28 14.79 -0.73
CA ILE A 108 -2.28 15.85 -0.54
C ILE A 108 -1.61 17.20 -0.31
N ASN A 109 -0.67 17.26 0.63
CA ASN A 109 0.05 18.50 0.94
C ASN A 109 0.88 18.98 -0.26
N LEU A 110 1.54 18.05 -0.95
CA LEU A 110 2.32 18.34 -2.14
C LEU A 110 1.46 18.95 -3.25
N ILE A 111 0.27 18.40 -3.51
CA ILE A 111 -0.70 18.94 -4.49
C ILE A 111 -1.04 20.40 -4.16
N ASP A 112 -1.33 20.69 -2.89
CA ASP A 112 -1.68 22.03 -2.44
C ASP A 112 -0.52 23.02 -2.66
N ASP A 113 0.72 22.59 -2.39
CA ASP A 113 1.92 23.39 -2.60
C ASP A 113 2.17 23.70 -4.09
N ILE A 114 2.07 22.69 -4.95
CA ILE A 114 2.37 22.84 -6.38
C ILE A 114 1.22 23.41 -7.19
N SER A 115 0.02 23.53 -6.61
CA SER A 115 -1.14 24.11 -7.28
C SER A 115 -0.84 25.48 -7.91
N LYS A 116 0.04 26.28 -7.28
CA LYS A 116 0.50 27.59 -7.75
C LYS A 116 1.12 27.56 -9.15
N GLN A 117 1.73 26.43 -9.54
CA GLN A 117 2.38 26.23 -10.83
C GLN A 117 1.38 26.26 -12.00
N VAL A 118 0.10 25.95 -11.74
CA VAL A 118 -0.96 25.90 -12.77
C VAL A 118 -2.09 26.91 -12.51
N THR A 119 -1.93 27.81 -11.54
CA THR A 119 -2.98 28.74 -11.09
C THR A 119 -2.48 30.18 -10.96
N ASN A 120 -1.51 30.57 -11.79
CA ASN A 120 -0.94 31.92 -11.82
C ASN A 120 -0.45 32.39 -10.44
N GLY A 121 0.21 31.49 -9.69
CA GLY A 121 0.79 31.80 -8.38
C GLY A 121 -0.16 31.72 -7.18
N LYS A 122 -1.46 31.45 -7.38
CA LYS A 122 -2.44 31.34 -6.30
C LYS A 122 -2.43 29.96 -5.65
N ALA A 123 -2.34 29.86 -4.33
CA ALA A 123 -2.49 28.55 -3.69
C ALA A 123 -3.94 28.07 -3.79
N VAL A 124 -4.15 26.83 -4.27
CA VAL A 124 -5.46 26.18 -4.34
C VAL A 124 -5.38 24.84 -3.60
N PRO A 125 -6.17 24.62 -2.54
CA PRO A 125 -6.08 23.40 -1.73
C PRO A 125 -6.84 22.23 -2.41
N ALA A 126 -6.32 21.74 -3.53
CA ALA A 126 -6.90 20.69 -4.36
C ALA A 126 -6.66 19.27 -3.83
N GLY A 127 -5.74 19.06 -2.89
CA GLY A 127 -5.41 17.76 -2.32
C GLY A 127 -6.60 17.10 -1.62
N ARG A 128 -7.49 17.87 -0.96
CA ARG A 128 -8.72 17.30 -0.37
C ARG A 128 -9.71 16.79 -1.41
N THR A 129 -9.79 17.44 -2.58
CA THR A 129 -10.58 16.94 -3.71
C THR A 129 -9.99 15.63 -4.22
N TYR A 130 -8.66 15.53 -4.29
CA TYR A 130 -7.99 14.28 -4.67
C TYR A 130 -8.24 13.14 -3.67
N LEU A 131 -8.26 13.44 -2.36
CA LEU A 131 -8.62 12.47 -1.33
C LEU A 131 -10.05 11.92 -1.54
N VAL A 132 -11.02 12.79 -1.85
CA VAL A 132 -12.40 12.34 -2.14
C VAL A 132 -12.44 11.40 -3.35
N LEU A 133 -11.69 11.71 -4.41
CA LEU A 133 -11.59 10.80 -5.57
C LEU A 133 -11.02 9.44 -5.17
N TRP A 134 -9.96 9.41 -4.35
CA TRP A 134 -9.41 8.16 -3.83
C TRP A 134 -10.35 7.38 -2.90
N CYS A 135 -11.19 8.08 -2.14
CA CYS A 135 -12.24 7.44 -1.33
C CYS A 135 -13.35 6.83 -2.18
N ARG A 136 -13.54 7.33 -3.42
CA ARG A 136 -14.57 6.85 -4.36
C ARG A 136 -14.06 5.82 -5.36
N VAL A 137 -12.75 5.77 -5.60
CA VAL A 137 -12.14 4.84 -6.56
C VAL A 137 -12.03 3.44 -5.96
N PHE A 138 -12.30 2.44 -6.80
CA PHE A 138 -11.98 1.04 -6.53
C PHE A 138 -10.72 0.63 -7.31
N ASP A 139 -10.62 -0.62 -7.72
CA ASP A 139 -9.40 -1.20 -8.29
C ASP A 139 -9.20 -0.81 -9.79
N GLU A 140 -10.21 -0.26 -10.44
CA GLU A 140 -10.21 0.14 -11.86
C GLU A 140 -9.56 1.49 -12.15
N GLY A 141 -9.21 2.28 -11.12
CA GLY A 141 -8.62 3.62 -11.32
C GLY A 141 -9.58 4.64 -11.96
N PHE A 142 -10.88 4.36 -11.96
CA PHE A 142 -11.93 5.14 -12.60
C PHE A 142 -12.99 5.54 -11.58
N VAL A 143 -13.44 6.80 -11.63
CA VAL A 143 -14.47 7.35 -10.75
C VAL A 143 -15.58 7.95 -11.59
N LYS A 144 -16.81 7.58 -11.25
CA LYS A 144 -18.04 8.18 -11.79
C LYS A 144 -18.67 9.11 -10.76
N ILE A 145 -18.88 10.38 -11.12
CA ILE A 145 -19.55 11.39 -10.28
C ILE A 145 -20.90 11.73 -10.89
N ASP A 146 -21.96 11.13 -10.36
CA ASP A 146 -23.33 11.39 -10.82
C ASP A 146 -23.94 12.66 -10.22
N ILE A 147 -23.46 13.10 -9.04
CA ILE A 147 -23.92 14.32 -8.37
C ILE A 147 -22.71 15.08 -7.80
N GLU A 148 -22.25 16.09 -8.53
CA GLU A 148 -21.08 16.89 -8.11
C GLU A 148 -21.28 17.59 -6.76
N ALA A 149 -22.51 17.98 -6.41
CA ALA A 149 -22.79 18.61 -5.12
C ALA A 149 -22.48 17.71 -3.92
N VAL A 150 -22.67 16.38 -4.05
CA VAL A 150 -22.35 15.41 -3.00
C VAL A 150 -20.84 15.24 -2.86
N ALA A 151 -20.14 15.07 -3.99
CA ALA A 151 -18.67 14.99 -3.98
C ALA A 151 -18.04 16.29 -3.44
N ALA A 152 -18.62 17.45 -3.77
CA ALA A 152 -18.19 18.73 -3.24
C ALA A 152 -18.39 18.82 -1.72
N MET A 153 -19.51 18.31 -1.20
CA MET A 153 -19.78 18.26 0.23
C MET A 153 -18.79 17.36 0.97
N GLU A 154 -18.45 16.19 0.42
CA GLU A 154 -17.44 15.26 0.97
C GLU A 154 -16.06 15.89 1.07
N ALA A 155 -15.70 16.75 0.11
CA ALA A 155 -14.47 17.53 0.16
C ALA A 155 -14.54 18.71 1.15
N GLY A 156 -15.66 18.88 1.87
CA GLY A 156 -15.89 19.94 2.84
C GLY A 156 -16.27 21.28 2.21
N TYR A 157 -16.74 21.30 0.96
CA TYR A 157 -17.30 22.50 0.35
C TYR A 157 -18.81 22.60 0.68
N ALA A 158 -19.14 23.22 1.81
CA ALA A 158 -20.53 23.29 2.30
C ALA A 158 -21.28 24.59 1.96
N ARG A 159 -20.59 25.63 1.44
CA ARG A 159 -21.16 26.97 1.21
C ARG A 159 -21.50 27.22 -0.27
N GLY A 160 -22.25 28.29 -0.57
CA GLY A 160 -22.94 28.61 -1.85
C GLY A 160 -22.12 28.72 -3.15
N ARG A 161 -20.92 28.15 -3.21
CA ARG A 161 -20.12 27.93 -4.44
C ARG A 161 -19.45 26.55 -4.44
N ASN A 162 -20.04 25.57 -3.75
CA ASN A 162 -19.45 24.25 -3.54
C ASN A 162 -19.05 23.53 -4.83
N VAL A 163 -19.96 23.43 -5.80
CA VAL A 163 -19.69 22.80 -7.10
C VAL A 163 -18.67 23.59 -7.90
N ALA A 164 -18.73 24.93 -7.88
CA ALA A 164 -17.75 25.76 -8.57
C ALA A 164 -16.34 25.56 -8.02
N THR A 165 -16.18 25.53 -6.69
CA THR A 165 -14.90 25.25 -6.03
C THR A 165 -14.44 23.82 -6.33
N TRP A 166 -15.34 22.83 -6.28
CA TRP A 166 -15.04 21.45 -6.64
C TRP A 166 -14.46 21.34 -8.06
N ARG A 167 -15.14 21.96 -9.05
CA ARG A 167 -14.68 21.99 -10.45
C ARG A 167 -13.36 22.71 -10.62
N GLN A 168 -13.15 23.83 -9.91
CA GLN A 168 -11.87 24.53 -9.94
C GLN A 168 -10.72 23.64 -9.45
N HIS A 169 -10.96 22.85 -8.39
CA HIS A 169 -9.93 21.97 -7.83
C HIS A 169 -9.69 20.74 -8.72
N LEU A 170 -10.74 20.20 -9.35
CA LEU A 170 -10.58 19.16 -10.38
C LEU A 170 -9.76 19.65 -11.56
N ALA A 171 -9.97 20.89 -12.02
CA ALA A 171 -9.15 21.48 -13.08
C ALA A 171 -7.67 21.53 -12.66
N VAL A 172 -7.36 21.96 -11.43
CA VAL A 172 -5.98 21.94 -10.91
C VAL A 172 -5.38 20.54 -10.92
N LEU A 173 -6.12 19.53 -10.47
CA LEU A 173 -5.63 18.14 -10.46
C LEU A 173 -5.37 17.61 -11.88
N ARG A 174 -6.25 17.96 -12.82
CA ARG A 174 -6.09 17.61 -14.24
C ARG A 174 -4.87 18.30 -14.84
N ASP A 175 -4.71 19.59 -14.59
CA ASP A 175 -3.62 20.39 -15.17
C ASP A 175 -2.25 20.00 -14.60
N LEU A 176 -2.22 19.51 -13.34
CA LEU A 176 -1.04 18.87 -12.74
C LEU A 176 -0.79 17.44 -13.23
N GLY A 177 -1.77 16.81 -13.90
CA GLY A 177 -1.68 15.47 -14.45
C GLY A 177 -2.03 14.32 -13.49
N PHE A 178 -2.61 14.60 -12.32
CA PHE A 178 -3.05 13.55 -11.39
C PHE A 178 -4.29 12.80 -11.87
N ILE A 179 -5.12 13.47 -12.69
CA ILE A 179 -6.36 12.92 -13.22
C ILE A 179 -6.55 13.28 -14.70
N ASP A 180 -7.33 12.49 -15.42
CA ASP A 180 -8.01 12.92 -16.65
C ASP A 180 -9.53 12.96 -16.41
N CYS A 181 -10.24 13.82 -17.13
CA CYS A 181 -11.66 14.05 -16.94
C CYS A 181 -12.37 14.06 -18.29
N LYS A 182 -13.51 13.37 -18.36
CA LYS A 182 -14.47 13.43 -19.47
C LYS A 182 -15.84 13.88 -18.96
N ASP A 183 -16.53 14.61 -19.83
CA ASP A 183 -17.89 15.02 -19.63
C ASP A 183 -18.86 13.86 -19.83
N GLY A 184 -20.07 14.04 -19.31
CA GLY A 184 -21.17 13.12 -19.51
C GLY A 184 -22.49 13.79 -19.17
N PRO A 185 -23.61 13.05 -19.25
CA PRO A 185 -24.95 13.58 -18.99
C PRO A 185 -25.12 14.28 -17.63
N ALA A 186 -24.32 13.92 -16.61
CA ALA A 186 -24.39 14.50 -15.28
C ALA A 186 -23.54 15.78 -15.10
N GLY A 187 -22.63 16.08 -16.04
CA GLY A 187 -21.78 17.27 -15.97
C GLY A 187 -20.41 17.12 -16.64
N PRO A 188 -19.61 18.20 -16.64
CA PRO A 188 -18.30 18.26 -17.31
C PRO A 188 -17.22 17.40 -16.65
N TYR A 189 -17.44 16.92 -15.42
CA TYR A 189 -16.51 16.07 -14.66
C TYR A 189 -17.19 14.78 -14.17
N GLN A 190 -18.01 14.16 -15.02
CA GLN A 190 -18.71 12.93 -14.65
C GLN A 190 -17.78 11.72 -14.60
N TYR A 191 -16.83 11.63 -15.54
CA TYR A 191 -15.95 10.47 -15.65
C TYR A 191 -14.50 10.89 -15.41
N ILE A 192 -13.87 10.29 -14.41
CA ILE A 192 -12.54 10.70 -13.95
C ILE A 192 -11.62 9.49 -13.90
N LEU A 193 -10.46 9.59 -14.54
CA LEU A 193 -9.37 8.61 -14.47
C LEU A 193 -8.32 9.10 -13.46
N LEU A 194 -7.87 8.22 -12.57
CA LEU A 194 -6.82 8.51 -11.59
C LEU A 194 -5.52 7.88 -12.07
N TYR A 195 -4.48 8.70 -12.22
CA TYR A 195 -3.15 8.22 -12.54
C TYR A 195 -2.38 7.83 -11.27
N ASN A 196 -1.35 7.00 -11.45
CA ASN A 196 -0.42 6.67 -10.39
C ASN A 196 0.28 7.95 -9.90
N PRO A 197 0.04 8.38 -8.65
CA PRO A 197 0.55 9.67 -8.17
C PRO A 197 2.07 9.74 -8.17
N TYR A 198 2.78 8.61 -8.01
CA TYR A 198 4.24 8.61 -7.98
C TYR A 198 4.85 8.94 -9.35
N GLN A 199 4.26 8.43 -10.44
CA GLN A 199 4.71 8.73 -11.79
C GLN A 199 4.49 10.21 -12.13
N VAL A 200 3.32 10.74 -11.76
CA VAL A 200 2.97 12.16 -11.93
C VAL A 200 3.94 13.05 -11.16
N ILE A 201 4.17 12.74 -9.88
CA ILE A 201 5.08 13.49 -9.01
C ILE A 201 6.53 13.45 -9.55
N ARG A 202 6.99 12.29 -10.03
CA ARG A 202 8.31 12.19 -10.67
C ARG A 202 8.42 13.10 -11.89
N ALA A 203 7.41 13.10 -12.77
CA ALA A 203 7.38 13.95 -13.96
C ALA A 203 7.36 15.45 -13.61
N LEU A 204 6.62 15.84 -12.57
CA LEU A 204 6.59 17.22 -12.07
C LEU A 204 7.92 17.63 -11.43
N ASN A 205 8.57 16.72 -10.70
CA ASN A 205 9.90 16.97 -10.13
C ASN A 205 10.95 17.18 -11.23
N ALA A 206 10.92 16.37 -12.28
CA ALA A 206 11.81 16.52 -13.43
C ALA A 206 11.65 17.88 -14.14
N LYS A 207 10.47 18.49 -14.05
CA LYS A 207 10.18 19.85 -14.55
C LYS A 207 10.60 20.97 -13.59
N GLY A 208 11.16 20.65 -12.42
CA GLY A 208 11.52 21.63 -11.39
C GLY A 208 10.31 22.28 -10.69
N MET A 209 9.12 21.69 -10.79
CA MET A 209 7.88 22.25 -10.22
C MET A 209 7.72 21.96 -8.72
N ILE A 210 8.53 21.04 -8.18
CA ILE A 210 8.46 20.57 -6.79
C ILE A 210 9.69 21.05 -6.04
N GLN A 211 9.48 21.55 -4.82
CA GLN A 211 10.57 21.87 -3.91
C GLN A 211 11.32 20.60 -3.49
N GLN A 212 12.66 20.64 -3.57
CA GLN A 212 13.46 19.43 -3.40
C GLN A 212 13.32 18.79 -2.02
N ASN A 213 13.11 19.60 -0.97
CA ASN A 213 12.85 19.10 0.38
C ASN A 213 11.54 18.29 0.46
N THR A 214 10.47 18.79 -0.18
CA THR A 214 9.17 18.11 -0.23
C THR A 214 9.27 16.80 -1.02
N TYR A 215 9.96 16.81 -2.16
CA TYR A 215 10.20 15.60 -2.95
C TYR A 215 11.01 14.56 -2.15
N THR A 216 12.08 15.01 -1.48
CA THR A 216 12.94 14.13 -0.66
C THR A 216 12.15 13.50 0.50
N ALA A 217 11.28 14.26 1.17
CA ALA A 217 10.43 13.74 2.24
C ALA A 217 9.46 12.65 1.73
N LEU A 218 8.84 12.87 0.56
CA LEU A 218 7.99 11.85 -0.07
C LEU A 218 8.81 10.62 -0.46
N PHE A 219 10.00 10.81 -1.03
CA PHE A 219 10.89 9.74 -1.47
C PHE A 219 11.34 8.87 -0.28
N GLN A 220 11.77 9.49 0.82
CA GLN A 220 12.12 8.81 2.06
C GLN A 220 10.94 7.97 2.58
N ARG A 221 9.74 8.55 2.61
CA ARG A 221 8.54 7.82 3.05
C ARG A 221 8.18 6.68 2.10
N ALA A 222 8.36 6.85 0.80
CA ALA A 222 8.15 5.82 -0.21
C ALA A 222 9.08 4.60 0.04
N ILE A 223 10.35 4.84 0.37
CA ILE A 223 11.31 3.77 0.74
C ILE A 223 10.83 3.01 1.98
N GLU A 224 10.44 3.70 3.04
CA GLU A 224 9.98 3.07 4.29
C GLU A 224 8.78 2.15 4.07
N VAL A 225 7.83 2.60 3.25
CA VAL A 225 6.66 1.81 2.88
C VAL A 225 6.96 0.82 1.76
N ARG A 226 8.15 0.87 1.15
CA ARG A 226 8.58 0.05 0.01
C ARG A 226 7.68 0.22 -1.22
N ALA A 227 7.27 1.45 -1.50
CA ALA A 227 6.66 1.81 -2.77
C ALA A 227 7.78 1.94 -3.82
N THR A 228 7.69 1.16 -4.90
CA THR A 228 8.71 1.10 -5.95
C THR A 228 8.35 1.97 -7.15
N ASP A 229 7.09 2.36 -7.30
CA ASP A 229 6.56 3.14 -8.42
C ASP A 229 7.27 4.48 -8.62
N LEU A 230 7.80 5.09 -7.55
CA LEU A 230 8.55 6.35 -7.63
C LEU A 230 9.91 6.19 -8.32
N THR A 231 10.47 4.98 -8.27
CA THR A 231 11.76 4.59 -8.86
C THR A 231 11.64 3.74 -10.14
N GLU A 232 10.45 3.22 -10.44
CA GLU A 232 10.21 2.42 -11.64
C GLU A 232 10.19 3.30 -12.90
N THR A 233 11.16 3.06 -13.80
CA THR A 233 11.25 3.64 -15.15
C THR A 233 10.24 3.05 -16.10
#